data_AF-A0A842PID6-F1
#
_entry.id   AF-A0A842PID6-F1
#
_cell.length_a   1.000
_cell.length_b   1.000
_cell.length_c   1.000
_cell.angle_alpha   90.00
_cell.angle_beta   90.00
_cell.angle_gamma   90.00
#
_symmetry.space_group_name_H-M   'P 1'
#
loop_
_entity.id
_entity.type
_entity.pdbx_description
1 polymer ?
#
loop_
_entity_poly.entity_id
_entity_poly.type
_entity_poly.pdbx_seq_one_letter_code
_entity_poly.pdbx_strand_id
1 'polypeptide(L)'
;MAGGDISVVKKDGWIYFISDKDRMNGSLCNFYKIGKTDHDRPIEDRVDEHQTGNPREIILVESIRTSFIDTLETYLHHRFATNCIYNEWFKFDKRELNEAIKEAKRINRWMEKYAEDVEKGTKYKDKKSSSKTIKPNKKIKSTYTNYVKNMSKYTKLHLEQEIVLKKIKAINDNRMGIDGIISLTYSDPSLTLDTDKLQNERGPLYRRFLETKDVWNKRTFNIIGKPTPAKFELYKKLKDEKTGLGECKQVDQLDMKKPIKRKSKKSIKLHLEYLELMEKKAEVRLKGLFFEFVLKAHCGTAKEVIGLCKWDRSMVTKTSFNTSKFKKKHPGIVKKYLKKPNSTITRKMVLYRKYPW
;
A
#
# COMPACT_ATOMS: atom_id res chain seq x y z
N MET A 1 -6.92 -9.71 -0.44
CA MET A 1 -5.67 -8.95 -0.24
C MET A 1 -5.95 -7.46 -0.13
N ALA A 2 -5.49 -6.83 0.95
CA ALA A 2 -5.25 -5.40 0.97
C ALA A 2 -4.05 -5.11 0.05
N GLY A 3 -4.30 -4.99 -1.26
CA GLY A 3 -3.27 -4.71 -2.27
C GLY A 3 -2.75 -3.28 -2.23
N GLY A 4 -2.39 -2.78 -1.04
CA GLY A 4 -1.75 -1.50 -0.83
C GLY A 4 -0.23 -1.60 -1.00
N ASP A 5 0.43 -0.50 -1.37
CA ASP A 5 1.89 -0.42 -1.24
C ASP A 5 2.27 -0.52 0.25
N ILE A 6 3.48 -1.01 0.53
CA ILE A 6 3.96 -1.12 1.92
C ILE A 6 3.93 0.26 2.57
N SER A 7 3.29 0.36 3.72
CA SER A 7 3.26 1.56 4.57
C SER A 7 3.73 1.21 5.97
N VAL A 8 4.48 2.10 6.60
CA VAL A 8 4.94 1.90 7.99
C VAL A 8 3.98 2.58 8.94
N VAL A 9 3.29 1.77 9.74
CA VAL A 9 2.36 2.19 10.78
C VAL A 9 2.70 1.40 12.04
N LYS A 10 2.91 2.10 13.16
CA LYS A 10 3.07 1.47 14.47
C LYS A 10 1.68 1.05 14.96
N LYS A 11 1.41 -0.25 14.92
CA LYS A 11 0.19 -0.90 15.39
C LYS A 11 0.58 -2.27 15.89
N ASP A 12 0.35 -2.49 17.18
CA ASP A 12 0.74 -3.72 17.85
C ASP A 12 -0.22 -4.86 17.49
N GLY A 13 0.32 -6.07 17.45
CA GLY A 13 -0.45 -7.31 17.42
C GLY A 13 0.37 -8.50 16.96
N TRP A 14 -0.28 -9.45 16.32
CA TRP A 14 0.31 -10.76 16.03
C TRP A 14 0.17 -11.12 14.55
N ILE A 15 1.27 -11.55 13.94
CA ILE A 15 1.24 -12.30 12.69
C ILE A 15 1.14 -13.78 13.04
N TYR A 16 0.31 -14.52 12.32
CA TYR A 16 0.21 -15.96 12.48
C TYR A 16 0.36 -16.70 11.16
N PHE A 17 0.85 -17.92 11.26
CA PHE A 17 0.85 -18.93 10.22
C PHE A 17 -0.12 -20.02 10.66
N ILE A 18 -1.17 -20.26 9.88
CA ILE A 18 -2.06 -21.40 10.11
C ILE A 18 -2.07 -22.31 8.89
N SER A 19 -2.34 -23.59 9.11
CA SER A 19 -2.63 -24.58 8.08
C SER A 19 -3.88 -25.35 8.46
N ASP A 20 -4.24 -26.34 7.67
CA ASP A 20 -5.31 -27.26 7.97
C ASP A 20 -4.83 -28.72 7.93
N LYS A 21 -5.42 -29.53 8.79
CA LYS A 21 -5.18 -30.96 8.92
C LYS A 21 -6.47 -31.71 8.67
N ASP A 22 -6.38 -32.77 7.88
CA ASP A 22 -7.50 -33.65 7.63
C ASP A 22 -7.84 -34.45 8.89
N ARG A 23 -9.10 -34.41 9.35
CA ARG A 23 -9.54 -35.11 10.57
C ARG A 23 -9.61 -36.63 10.38
N MET A 24 -9.78 -37.12 9.15
CA MET A 24 -9.97 -38.54 8.88
C MET A 24 -8.65 -39.29 8.80
N ASN A 25 -7.66 -38.71 8.13
CA ASN A 25 -6.36 -39.36 7.89
C ASN A 25 -5.16 -38.65 8.54
N GLY A 26 -5.39 -37.51 9.20
CA GLY A 26 -4.36 -36.75 9.90
C GLY A 26 -3.37 -36.00 9.00
N SER A 27 -3.56 -35.99 7.68
CA SER A 27 -2.64 -35.35 6.73
C SER A 27 -2.69 -33.82 6.83
N LEU A 28 -1.52 -33.20 6.91
CA LEU A 28 -1.35 -31.75 6.89
C LEU A 28 -1.35 -31.24 5.44
N CYS A 29 -2.06 -30.15 5.19
CA CYS A 29 -2.01 -29.49 3.90
C CYS A 29 -0.69 -28.73 3.70
N ASN A 30 -0.23 -28.60 2.45
CA ASN A 30 0.90 -27.74 2.09
C ASN A 30 0.48 -26.29 1.78
N PHE A 31 -0.74 -25.91 2.17
CA PHE A 31 -1.23 -24.54 2.13
C PHE A 31 -1.18 -23.92 3.52
N TYR A 32 -0.61 -22.72 3.58
CA TYR A 32 -0.42 -21.96 4.80
C TYR A 32 -0.99 -20.56 4.61
N LYS A 33 -1.81 -20.13 5.56
CA LYS A 33 -2.29 -18.75 5.61
C LYS A 33 -1.33 -17.91 6.42
N ILE A 34 -0.91 -16.76 5.86
CA ILE A 34 -0.22 -15.71 6.61
C ILE A 34 -1.26 -14.62 6.91
N GLY A 35 -1.67 -14.52 8.16
CA GLY A 35 -2.67 -13.56 8.61
C GLY A 35 -2.24 -12.77 9.83
N LYS A 36 -3.15 -11.91 10.30
CA LYS A 36 -2.91 -11.04 11.45
C LYS A 36 -4.09 -10.96 12.41
N THR A 37 -3.81 -10.59 13.65
CA THR A 37 -4.81 -10.23 14.68
C THR A 37 -4.29 -9.11 15.58
N ASP A 38 -5.17 -8.19 15.96
CA ASP A 38 -4.80 -7.02 16.78
C ASP A 38 -4.33 -7.44 18.19
N HIS A 39 -3.57 -6.58 18.87
CA HIS A 39 -2.90 -6.94 20.13
C HIS A 39 -3.86 -7.35 21.26
N ASP A 40 -4.99 -6.67 21.36
CA ASP A 40 -6.05 -6.87 22.34
C ASP A 40 -6.90 -8.12 22.05
N ARG A 41 -6.62 -8.81 20.93
CA ARG A 41 -7.35 -9.98 20.49
C ARG A 41 -6.48 -11.24 20.56
N PRO A 42 -6.84 -12.23 21.41
CA PRO A 42 -6.16 -13.52 21.49
C PRO A 42 -6.03 -14.21 20.12
N ILE A 43 -4.93 -14.95 19.92
CA ILE A 43 -4.71 -15.69 18.66
C ILE A 43 -5.67 -16.87 18.59
N GLU A 44 -5.98 -17.47 19.74
CA GLU A 44 -6.88 -18.60 19.93
C GLU A 44 -8.28 -18.24 19.38
N ASP A 45 -8.84 -17.09 19.77
CA ASP A 45 -10.12 -16.59 19.24
C ASP A 45 -10.11 -16.47 17.72
N ARG A 46 -8.98 -16.05 17.14
CA ARG A 46 -8.83 -15.89 15.69
C ARG A 46 -8.68 -17.24 14.99
N VAL A 47 -8.05 -18.22 15.62
CA VAL A 47 -7.97 -19.60 15.14
C VAL A 47 -9.36 -20.24 15.17
N ASP A 48 -10.13 -20.05 16.24
CA ASP A 48 -11.51 -20.55 16.39
C ASP A 48 -12.46 -19.96 15.34
N GLU A 49 -12.30 -18.68 14.99
CA GLU A 49 -13.02 -18.08 13.86
C GLU A 49 -12.72 -18.77 12.52
N HIS A 50 -11.46 -19.14 12.27
CA HIS A 50 -11.11 -19.88 11.05
C HIS A 50 -11.57 -21.33 11.10
N GLN A 51 -11.69 -21.90 12.31
CA GLN A 51 -12.20 -23.26 12.53
C GLN A 51 -13.72 -23.35 12.35
N THR A 52 -14.45 -22.29 12.67
CA THR A 52 -15.93 -22.26 12.63
C THR A 52 -16.44 -22.56 11.21
N GLY A 53 -17.14 -23.69 11.06
CA GLY A 53 -17.67 -24.15 9.78
C GLY A 53 -16.64 -24.80 8.84
N ASN A 54 -15.38 -24.94 9.27
CA ASN A 54 -14.35 -25.63 8.50
C ASN A 54 -14.33 -27.13 8.85
N PRO A 55 -14.51 -28.04 7.88
CA PRO A 55 -14.47 -29.48 8.16
C PRO A 55 -13.06 -30.00 8.51
N ARG A 56 -12.01 -29.25 8.17
CA ARG A 56 -10.62 -29.59 8.50
C ARG A 56 -10.21 -28.91 9.81
N GLU A 57 -9.28 -29.52 10.53
CA GLU A 57 -8.73 -28.99 11.78
C GLU A 57 -7.74 -27.86 11.47
N ILE A 58 -8.00 -26.64 11.94
CA ILE A 58 -7.07 -25.52 11.78
C ILE A 58 -5.93 -25.68 12.78
N ILE A 59 -4.69 -25.64 12.28
CA ILE A 59 -3.48 -25.76 13.08
C ILE A 59 -2.74 -24.42 13.10
N LEU A 60 -2.50 -23.87 14.28
CA LEU A 60 -1.55 -22.79 14.47
C LEU A 60 -0.13 -23.34 14.35
N VAL A 61 0.59 -22.89 13.32
CA VAL A 61 1.97 -23.31 13.03
C VAL A 61 2.97 -22.41 13.75
N GLU A 62 2.72 -21.11 13.76
CA GLU A 62 3.61 -20.12 14.37
C GLU A 62 2.85 -18.81 14.62
N SER A 63 3.27 -18.06 15.63
CA SER A 63 2.83 -16.68 15.84
C SER A 63 3.98 -15.75 16.22
N ILE A 64 3.90 -14.49 15.79
CA ILE A 64 4.96 -13.50 15.96
C ILE A 64 4.33 -12.19 16.42
N ARG A 65 4.65 -11.78 17.65
CA ARG A 65 4.30 -10.45 18.16
C ARG A 65 5.11 -9.36 17.45
N THR A 66 4.47 -8.28 17.06
CA THR A 66 5.11 -7.14 16.39
C THR A 66 4.44 -5.83 16.77
N SER A 67 5.20 -4.74 16.76
CA SER A 67 4.69 -3.37 16.87
C SER A 67 4.22 -2.80 15.52
N PHE A 68 4.26 -3.61 14.46
CA PHE A 68 4.08 -3.17 13.07
C PHE A 68 3.20 -4.14 12.27
N ILE A 69 2.07 -4.57 12.84
CA ILE A 69 1.28 -5.69 12.33
C ILE A 69 0.89 -5.57 10.85
N ASP A 70 0.32 -4.42 10.45
CA ASP A 70 -0.09 -4.18 9.06
C ASP A 70 1.11 -4.12 8.10
N THR A 71 2.23 -3.58 8.60
CA THR A 71 3.47 -3.43 7.83
C THR A 71 4.10 -4.79 7.57
N LEU A 72 4.19 -5.64 8.61
CA LEU A 72 4.79 -6.97 8.54
C LEU A 72 3.97 -7.91 7.65
N GLU A 73 2.65 -7.93 7.82
CA GLU A 73 1.75 -8.75 6.99
C GLU A 73 1.89 -8.39 5.51
N THR A 74 1.76 -7.09 5.18
CA THR A 74 1.88 -6.61 3.79
C THR A 74 3.24 -6.95 3.21
N TYR A 75 4.31 -6.78 3.99
CA TYR A 75 5.66 -7.17 3.58
C TYR A 75 5.74 -8.67 3.25
N LEU A 76 5.20 -9.56 4.10
CA LEU A 76 5.25 -11.01 3.88
C LEU A 76 4.43 -11.42 2.65
N HIS A 77 3.24 -10.84 2.46
CA HIS A 77 2.43 -11.10 1.26
C HIS A 77 3.15 -10.68 -0.02
N HIS A 78 3.89 -9.57 0.01
CA HIS A 78 4.69 -9.14 -1.13
C HIS A 78 5.95 -9.99 -1.30
N ARG A 79 6.60 -10.39 -0.20
CA ARG A 79 7.88 -11.13 -0.19
C ARG A 79 7.74 -12.55 -0.74
N PHE A 80 6.57 -13.16 -0.57
CA PHE A 80 6.23 -14.52 -1.02
C PHE A 80 5.11 -14.52 -2.06
N ALA A 81 5.00 -13.45 -2.87
CA ALA A 81 3.91 -13.25 -3.81
C ALA A 81 3.82 -14.37 -4.88
N THR A 82 4.95 -14.99 -5.25
CA THR A 82 5.00 -16.10 -6.20
C THR A 82 4.47 -17.41 -5.61
N ASN A 83 4.60 -17.60 -4.28
CA ASN A 83 4.02 -18.72 -3.54
C ASN A 83 2.55 -18.51 -3.16
N CYS A 84 2.04 -17.28 -3.21
CA CYS A 84 0.64 -16.99 -2.90
C CYS A 84 -0.28 -17.60 -3.95
N ILE A 85 -1.22 -18.46 -3.55
CA ILE A 85 -2.14 -19.16 -4.45
C ILE A 85 -3.54 -18.54 -4.46
N TYR A 86 -3.96 -17.96 -3.33
CA TYR A 86 -5.28 -17.34 -3.21
C TYR A 86 -5.35 -16.43 -1.99
N ASN A 87 -5.47 -15.12 -2.24
CA ASN A 87 -5.58 -14.10 -1.19
C ASN A 87 -4.42 -14.14 -0.18
N GLU A 88 -4.60 -14.82 0.95
CA GLU A 88 -3.66 -14.87 2.07
C GLU A 88 -3.08 -16.27 2.25
N TRP A 89 -3.38 -17.19 1.33
CA TRP A 89 -2.94 -18.58 1.34
C TRP A 89 -1.77 -18.78 0.38
N PHE A 90 -0.73 -19.43 0.88
CA PHE A 90 0.54 -19.68 0.22
C PHE A 90 0.77 -21.18 0.14
N LYS A 91 1.36 -21.64 -0.97
CA LYS A 91 1.85 -23.00 -1.09
C LYS A 91 3.32 -23.03 -0.70
N PHE A 92 3.63 -23.79 0.34
CA PHE A 92 5.00 -23.99 0.81
C PHE A 92 5.26 -25.47 1.04
N ASP A 93 6.43 -25.94 0.61
CA ASP A 93 6.99 -27.15 1.21
C ASP A 93 7.53 -26.86 2.63
N LYS A 94 7.99 -27.90 3.33
CA LYS A 94 8.48 -27.78 4.71
C LYS A 94 9.68 -26.82 4.81
N ARG A 95 10.55 -26.78 3.80
CA ARG A 95 11.71 -25.90 3.77
C ARG A 95 11.28 -24.46 3.53
N GLU A 96 10.43 -24.22 2.54
CA GLU A 96 9.90 -22.90 2.21
C GLU A 96 9.13 -22.29 3.39
N LEU A 97 8.33 -23.09 4.10
CA LEU A 97 7.62 -22.65 5.30
C LEU A 97 8.59 -22.19 6.39
N ASN A 98 9.63 -22.98 6.67
CA ASN A 98 10.65 -22.63 7.64
C ASN A 98 11.41 -21.35 7.24
N GLU A 99 11.70 -21.19 5.94
CA GLU A 99 12.30 -19.98 5.40
C GLU A 99 11.37 -18.76 5.56
N ALA A 100 10.06 -18.93 5.34
CA ALA A 100 9.06 -17.87 5.52
C ALA A 100 8.92 -17.42 6.98
N ILE A 101 8.86 -18.37 7.92
CA ILE A 101 8.83 -18.08 9.35
C ILE A 101 10.13 -17.39 9.79
N LYS A 102 11.28 -17.89 9.34
CA LYS A 102 12.59 -17.28 9.63
C LYS A 102 12.68 -15.85 9.10
N GLU A 103 12.16 -15.61 7.90
CA GLU A 103 12.10 -14.28 7.29
C GLU A 103 11.21 -13.33 8.07
N ALA A 104 10.01 -13.78 8.47
CA ALA A 104 9.09 -13.01 9.30
C ALA A 104 9.75 -12.60 10.62
N LYS A 105 10.39 -13.54 11.33
CA LYS A 105 11.14 -13.25 12.57
C LYS A 105 12.34 -12.34 12.33
N ARG A 106 13.05 -12.48 11.21
CA ARG A 106 14.19 -11.61 10.85
C ARG A 106 13.74 -10.17 10.64
N ILE A 107 12.71 -9.97 9.83
CA ILE A 107 12.21 -8.64 9.48
C ILE A 107 11.51 -7.99 10.66
N ASN A 108 10.74 -8.73 11.44
CA ASN A 108 10.16 -8.23 12.68
C ASN A 108 11.25 -7.66 13.62
N ARG A 109 12.27 -8.48 13.96
CA ARG A 109 13.41 -8.02 14.78
C ARG A 109 14.13 -6.82 14.18
N TRP A 110 14.19 -6.71 12.85
CA TRP A 110 14.79 -5.57 12.19
C TRP A 110 13.93 -4.31 12.35
N MET A 111 12.61 -4.40 12.18
CA MET A 111 11.67 -3.28 12.32
C MET A 111 11.60 -2.77 13.78
N GLU A 112 11.59 -3.68 14.76
CA GLU A 112 11.54 -3.31 16.18
C GLU A 112 12.71 -2.41 16.61
N LYS A 113 13.89 -2.55 15.97
CA LYS A 113 15.04 -1.65 16.20
C LYS A 113 14.76 -0.19 15.87
N TYR A 114 13.70 0.10 15.11
CA TYR A 114 13.30 1.43 14.68
C TYR A 114 11.93 1.86 15.24
N ALA A 115 11.34 1.09 16.15
CA ALA A 115 10.04 1.40 16.77
C ALA A 115 9.99 2.80 17.37
N GLU A 116 11.05 3.20 18.08
CA GLU A 116 11.15 4.52 18.69
C GLU A 116 11.27 5.65 17.64
N ASP A 117 12.04 5.44 16.56
CA ASP A 117 12.19 6.42 15.48
C ASP A 117 10.87 6.60 14.72
N VAL A 118 10.13 5.52 14.46
CA VAL A 118 8.80 5.60 13.85
C VAL A 118 7.83 6.36 14.73
N GLU A 119 7.82 6.07 16.03
CA GLU A 119 6.97 6.77 16.99
C GLU A 119 7.29 8.27 17.04
N LYS A 120 8.58 8.63 17.18
CA LYS A 120 9.05 10.02 17.17
C LYS A 120 8.68 10.72 15.86
N GLY A 121 9.02 10.13 14.72
CA GLY A 121 8.72 10.68 13.40
C GLY A 121 7.21 10.85 13.15
N THR A 122 6.38 9.97 13.70
CA THR A 122 4.91 10.12 13.65
C THR A 122 4.45 11.28 14.54
N LYS A 123 4.93 11.36 15.78
CA LYS A 123 4.63 12.45 16.72
C LYS A 123 5.02 13.84 16.19
N TYR A 124 6.13 13.96 15.46
CA TYR A 124 6.58 15.26 14.92
C TYR A 124 5.76 15.77 13.74
N LYS A 125 5.00 14.90 13.05
CA LYS A 125 4.16 15.26 11.90
C LYS A 125 3.13 16.34 12.23
N ASP A 126 2.66 16.38 13.47
CA ASP A 126 1.65 17.30 13.95
C ASP A 126 2.24 18.33 14.95
N LYS A 127 3.53 18.65 14.83
CA LYS A 127 4.21 19.71 15.59
C LYS A 127 4.73 20.80 14.68
N LYS A 128 4.59 22.07 15.10
CA LYS A 128 5.08 23.25 14.39
C LYS A 128 6.59 23.19 14.25
N SER A 129 7.09 23.51 13.06
CA SER A 129 8.51 23.66 12.82
C SER A 129 9.03 24.93 13.48
N SER A 130 10.17 24.81 14.13
CA SER A 130 11.01 25.92 14.55
C SER A 130 11.79 26.47 13.37
N SER A 131 12.32 27.68 13.51
CA SER A 131 13.22 28.29 12.53
C SER A 131 14.60 27.60 12.45
N LYS A 132 14.91 26.69 13.38
CA LYS A 132 16.20 26.01 13.53
C LYS A 132 16.50 25.08 12.35
N THR A 133 17.77 25.04 11.96
CA THR A 133 18.34 24.06 11.06
C THR A 133 19.37 23.22 11.82
N ILE A 134 19.47 21.94 11.51
CA ILE A 134 20.38 21.01 12.21
C ILE A 134 21.45 20.51 11.23
N LYS A 135 22.72 20.48 11.67
CA LYS A 135 23.81 19.84 10.93
C LYS A 135 23.74 18.32 11.12
N PRO A 136 23.87 17.50 10.05
CA PRO A 136 23.77 16.06 10.18
C PRO A 136 25.01 15.44 10.83
N ASN A 137 24.80 14.54 11.79
CA ASN A 137 25.86 13.71 12.38
C ASN A 137 26.20 12.48 11.49
N LYS A 138 27.25 11.72 11.85
CA LYS A 138 27.72 10.55 11.09
C LYS A 138 26.62 9.49 10.88
N LYS A 139 25.84 9.17 11.92
CA LYS A 139 24.74 8.19 11.85
C LYS A 139 23.67 8.61 10.86
N ILE A 140 23.31 9.89 10.86
CA ILE A 140 22.25 10.43 10.01
C ILE A 140 22.70 10.57 8.56
N LYS A 141 23.96 10.95 8.31
CA LYS A 141 24.55 10.87 6.97
C LYS A 141 24.51 9.44 6.43
N SER A 142 24.93 8.46 7.22
CA SER A 142 24.87 7.04 6.83
C SER A 142 23.44 6.56 6.55
N THR A 143 22.48 6.95 7.40
CA THR A 143 21.05 6.64 7.21
C THR A 143 20.53 7.23 5.91
N TYR A 144 20.86 8.50 5.60
CA TYR A 144 20.51 9.13 4.34
C TYR A 144 21.11 8.41 3.13
N THR A 145 22.40 8.05 3.19
CA THR A 145 23.05 7.28 2.11
C THR A 145 22.33 5.94 1.88
N ASN A 146 21.96 5.24 2.96
CA ASN A 146 21.20 3.99 2.88
C ASN A 146 19.79 4.22 2.33
N TYR A 147 19.12 5.31 2.69
CA TYR A 147 17.84 5.70 2.11
C TYR A 147 17.96 5.91 0.59
N VAL A 148 18.90 6.73 0.14
CA VAL A 148 19.10 7.03 -1.30
C VAL A 148 19.42 5.74 -2.07
N LYS A 149 20.30 4.88 -1.54
CA LYS A 149 20.63 3.58 -2.14
C LYS A 149 19.40 2.69 -2.28
N ASN A 150 18.60 2.53 -1.22
CA ASN A 150 17.41 1.68 -1.25
C ASN A 150 16.34 2.27 -2.18
N MET A 151 16.05 3.56 -2.07
CA MET A 151 15.06 4.18 -2.94
C MET A 151 15.49 4.20 -4.40
N SER A 152 16.79 4.25 -4.69
CA SER A 152 17.28 4.10 -6.07
C SER A 152 16.98 2.72 -6.63
N LYS A 153 17.27 1.66 -5.85
CA LYS A 153 16.95 0.27 -6.22
C LYS A 153 15.44 0.05 -6.34
N TYR A 154 14.64 0.62 -5.42
CA TYR A 154 13.19 0.54 -5.47
C TYR A 154 12.64 1.20 -6.73
N THR A 155 13.10 2.42 -7.06
CA THR A 155 12.66 3.14 -8.27
C THR A 155 12.95 2.34 -9.53
N LYS A 156 14.13 1.71 -9.63
CA LYS A 156 14.46 0.81 -10.75
C LYS A 156 13.47 -0.35 -10.86
N LEU A 157 13.30 -1.12 -9.79
CA LEU A 157 12.40 -2.28 -9.77
C LEU A 157 10.92 -1.87 -9.99
N HIS A 158 10.53 -0.70 -9.51
CA HIS A 158 9.19 -0.16 -9.71
C HIS A 158 8.94 0.16 -11.19
N LEU A 159 9.89 0.79 -11.88
CA LEU A 159 9.81 1.04 -13.32
C LEU A 159 9.73 -0.26 -14.12
N GLU A 160 10.57 -1.25 -13.79
CA GLU A 160 10.51 -2.59 -14.40
C GLU A 160 9.12 -3.21 -14.23
N GLN A 161 8.54 -3.14 -13.02
CA GLN A 161 7.21 -3.68 -12.76
C GLN A 161 6.11 -2.91 -13.50
N GLU A 162 6.23 -1.58 -13.66
CA GLU A 162 5.30 -0.78 -14.46
C GLU A 162 5.37 -1.11 -15.96
N ILE A 163 6.55 -1.43 -16.47
CA ILE A 163 6.75 -1.89 -17.85
C ILE A 163 6.04 -3.22 -18.06
N VAL A 164 6.23 -4.19 -17.16
CA VAL A 164 5.53 -5.48 -17.20
C VAL A 164 4.01 -5.27 -17.12
N LEU A 165 3.55 -4.37 -16.24
CA LEU A 165 2.13 -4.01 -16.15
C LEU A 165 1.59 -3.42 -17.45
N LYS A 166 2.34 -2.53 -18.12
CA LYS A 166 1.96 -2.02 -19.46
C LYS A 166 1.85 -3.17 -20.48
N LYS A 167 2.82 -4.09 -20.49
CA LYS A 167 2.80 -5.29 -21.37
C LYS A 167 1.55 -6.16 -21.10
N ILE A 168 1.19 -6.38 -19.83
CA ILE A 168 -0.04 -7.11 -19.43
C ILE A 168 -1.29 -6.37 -19.90
N LYS A 169 -1.37 -5.05 -19.70
CA LYS A 169 -2.51 -4.22 -20.13
C LYS A 169 -2.69 -4.25 -21.64
N ALA A 170 -1.60 -4.23 -22.41
CA ALA A 170 -1.63 -4.32 -23.87
C ALA A 170 -2.22 -5.67 -24.33
N ILE A 171 -1.77 -6.80 -23.77
CA ILE A 171 -2.31 -8.12 -24.14
C ILE A 171 -3.74 -8.36 -23.64
N ASN A 172 -4.18 -7.65 -22.59
CA ASN A 172 -5.57 -7.68 -22.12
C ASN A 172 -6.53 -7.09 -23.17
N ASP A 173 -6.05 -6.14 -23.99
CA ASP A 173 -6.78 -5.62 -25.15
C ASP A 173 -8.19 -5.11 -24.79
N ASN A 174 -8.26 -4.33 -23.70
CA ASN A 174 -9.51 -3.74 -23.22
C ASN A 174 -10.67 -4.74 -23.05
N ARG A 175 -10.38 -5.95 -22.57
CA ARG A 175 -11.40 -6.92 -22.16
C ARG A 175 -11.62 -6.88 -20.66
N MET A 176 -12.69 -7.54 -20.19
CA MET A 176 -13.02 -7.65 -18.76
C MET A 176 -11.86 -8.21 -17.91
N GLY A 177 -10.93 -8.93 -18.51
CA GLY A 177 -9.71 -9.35 -17.86
C GLY A 177 -8.98 -10.45 -18.61
N ILE A 178 -7.86 -10.90 -18.03
CA ILE A 178 -7.24 -12.18 -18.32
C ILE A 178 -7.38 -13.02 -17.05
N ASP A 179 -7.99 -14.20 -17.17
CA ASP A 179 -8.32 -15.05 -16.02
C ASP A 179 -7.14 -15.23 -15.07
N GLY A 180 -7.33 -14.91 -13.80
CA GLY A 180 -6.30 -15.03 -12.77
C GLY A 180 -5.10 -14.07 -12.87
N ILE A 181 -5.11 -13.09 -13.78
CA ILE A 181 -3.97 -12.16 -14.00
C ILE A 181 -4.39 -10.70 -13.77
N ILE A 182 -5.42 -10.24 -14.47
CA ILE A 182 -5.89 -8.85 -14.42
C ILE A 182 -7.39 -8.82 -14.65
N SER A 183 -8.12 -7.96 -13.96
CA SER A 183 -9.56 -7.77 -14.16
C SER A 183 -9.94 -6.29 -14.23
N LEU A 184 -11.07 -5.98 -14.85
CA LEU A 184 -11.71 -4.69 -14.74
C LEU A 184 -12.60 -4.65 -13.50
N THR A 185 -12.54 -3.53 -12.79
CA THR A 185 -13.42 -3.25 -11.64
C THR A 185 -14.17 -1.95 -11.90
N TYR A 186 -15.48 -2.00 -11.76
CA TYR A 186 -16.38 -0.87 -11.87
C TYR A 186 -16.67 -0.30 -10.49
N SER A 187 -16.63 1.02 -10.39
CA SER A 187 -17.06 1.75 -9.22
C SER A 187 -18.12 2.75 -9.63
N ASP A 188 -19.35 2.58 -9.13
CA ASP A 188 -20.41 3.57 -9.20
C ASP A 188 -20.43 4.40 -7.91
N PRO A 189 -19.87 5.62 -7.94
CA PRO A 189 -19.80 6.43 -6.73
C PRO A 189 -21.19 6.92 -6.32
N SER A 190 -21.44 6.90 -5.01
CA SER A 190 -22.65 7.47 -4.42
C SER A 190 -22.81 8.95 -4.75
N LEU A 191 -24.06 9.44 -4.72
CA LEU A 191 -24.37 10.86 -4.90
C LEU A 191 -23.61 11.71 -3.88
N THR A 192 -22.96 12.76 -4.37
CA THR A 192 -22.25 13.72 -3.53
C THR A 192 -22.90 15.09 -3.65
N LEU A 193 -22.73 15.93 -2.63
CA LEU A 193 -23.24 17.30 -2.68
C LEU A 193 -22.38 18.11 -3.67
N ASP A 194 -23.03 18.74 -4.64
CA ASP A 194 -22.43 19.67 -5.57
C ASP A 194 -22.24 21.04 -4.92
N THR A 195 -21.13 21.19 -4.21
CA THR A 195 -20.80 22.42 -3.49
C THR A 195 -20.62 23.60 -4.43
N ASP A 196 -20.11 23.37 -5.63
CA ASP A 196 -19.86 24.44 -6.62
C ASP A 196 -21.19 24.99 -7.13
N LYS A 197 -22.12 24.10 -7.51
CA LYS A 197 -23.48 24.51 -7.90
C LYS A 197 -24.23 25.20 -6.76
N LEU A 198 -24.13 24.66 -5.53
CA LEU A 198 -24.73 25.28 -4.34
C LEU A 198 -24.16 26.67 -4.06
N GLN A 199 -22.85 26.85 -4.22
CA GLN A 199 -22.20 28.15 -4.06
C GLN A 199 -22.65 29.14 -5.13
N ASN A 200 -22.75 28.71 -6.38
CA ASN A 200 -23.13 29.57 -7.49
C ASN A 200 -24.60 30.01 -7.41
N GLU A 201 -25.52 29.09 -7.11
CA GLU A 201 -26.96 29.41 -7.09
C GLU A 201 -27.45 29.93 -5.73
N ARG A 202 -26.79 29.54 -4.62
CA ARG A 202 -27.21 29.90 -3.25
C ARG A 202 -26.04 30.40 -2.43
N GLY A 203 -25.20 31.25 -3.01
CA GLY A 203 -24.02 31.85 -2.37
C GLY A 203 -24.25 32.36 -0.93
N PRO A 204 -25.31 33.13 -0.63
CA PRO A 204 -25.59 33.58 0.74
C PRO A 204 -25.81 32.44 1.73
N LEU A 205 -26.55 31.40 1.33
CA LEU A 205 -26.76 30.22 2.16
C LEU A 205 -25.47 29.43 2.31
N TYR A 206 -24.73 29.22 1.22
CA TYR A 206 -23.43 28.53 1.22
C TYR A 206 -22.45 29.15 2.21
N ARG A 207 -22.35 30.50 2.20
CA ARG A 207 -21.46 31.26 3.11
C ARG A 207 -21.78 31.04 4.58
N ARG A 208 -23.05 30.79 4.97
CA ARG A 208 -23.44 30.49 6.37
C ARG A 208 -22.88 29.16 6.90
N PHE A 209 -22.38 28.31 6.01
CA PHE A 209 -21.80 27.00 6.34
C PHE A 209 -20.31 26.94 6.02
N LEU A 210 -19.68 28.06 5.65
CA LEU A 210 -18.23 28.14 5.65
C LEU A 210 -17.74 28.14 7.10
N GLU A 211 -16.85 27.21 7.39
CA GLU A 211 -16.18 27.14 8.68
C GLU A 211 -14.69 27.35 8.47
N THR A 212 -14.18 28.32 9.22
CA THR A 212 -12.77 28.63 9.29
C THR A 212 -12.19 27.85 10.46
N LYS A 213 -11.17 27.04 10.18
CA LYS A 213 -10.43 26.32 11.21
C LYS A 213 -8.95 26.35 10.90
N ASP A 214 -8.16 26.41 11.95
CA ASP A 214 -6.73 26.22 11.81
C ASP A 214 -6.45 24.74 11.63
N VAL A 215 -5.73 24.42 10.55
CA VAL A 215 -5.29 23.08 10.23
C VAL A 215 -3.78 23.06 10.07
N TRP A 216 -3.16 21.94 10.40
CA TRP A 216 -1.76 21.75 10.08
C TRP A 216 -1.55 21.78 8.56
N ASN A 217 -0.75 22.73 8.09
CA ASN A 217 -0.11 22.68 6.79
C ASN A 217 0.95 21.58 6.83
N LYS A 218 0.52 20.36 6.54
CA LYS A 218 1.38 19.19 6.48
C LYS A 218 2.16 19.20 5.16
N ARG A 219 3.06 20.19 4.96
CA ARG A 219 4.00 20.08 3.83
C ARG A 219 4.72 18.74 3.95
N THR A 220 4.77 18.04 2.82
CA THR A 220 5.33 16.70 2.75
C THR A 220 6.79 16.75 3.21
N PHE A 221 7.17 15.77 4.04
CA PHE A 221 8.58 15.55 4.36
C PHE A 221 9.38 15.37 3.08
N ASN A 222 10.29 16.30 2.80
CA ASN A 222 11.04 16.31 1.55
C ASN A 222 12.47 15.86 1.80
N ILE A 223 12.88 14.74 1.22
CA ILE A 223 14.26 14.28 1.25
C ILE A 223 14.97 14.80 0.00
N ILE A 224 16.04 15.56 0.21
CA ILE A 224 16.88 16.10 -0.86
C ILE A 224 17.52 14.93 -1.61
N GLY A 225 17.69 15.04 -2.94
CA GLY A 225 18.31 13.97 -3.72
C GLY A 225 17.53 12.65 -3.79
N LYS A 226 16.24 12.62 -3.40
CA LYS A 226 15.38 11.43 -3.54
C LYS A 226 15.42 10.93 -5.00
N PRO A 227 15.79 9.66 -5.25
CA PRO A 227 15.86 9.11 -6.59
C PRO A 227 14.50 9.12 -7.30
N THR A 228 14.44 9.76 -8.46
CA THR A 228 13.22 9.83 -9.30
C THR A 228 13.56 9.55 -10.75
N PRO A 229 12.68 8.87 -11.52
CA PRO A 229 12.93 8.59 -12.94
C PRO A 229 13.28 9.83 -13.77
N ALA A 230 12.71 10.99 -13.45
CA ALA A 230 12.93 12.24 -14.19
C ALA A 230 14.30 12.88 -13.98
N LYS A 231 14.99 12.59 -12.88
CA LYS A 231 16.20 13.33 -12.45
C LYS A 231 17.50 12.55 -12.61
N PHE A 232 17.45 11.27 -12.96
CA PHE A 232 18.62 10.38 -12.90
C PHE A 232 18.76 9.59 -14.19
N GLU A 233 19.91 9.75 -14.86
CA GLU A 233 20.25 9.11 -16.14
C GLU A 233 20.24 7.58 -16.05
N LEU A 234 20.52 7.02 -14.86
CA LEU A 234 20.46 5.59 -14.58
C LEU A 234 19.12 4.94 -14.97
N TYR A 235 18.03 5.70 -15.01
CA TYR A 235 16.69 5.20 -15.36
C TYR A 235 16.29 5.41 -16.81
N LYS A 236 17.11 6.10 -17.62
CA LYS A 236 16.75 6.53 -18.97
C LYS A 236 16.33 5.36 -19.86
N LYS A 237 17.12 4.28 -19.91
CA LYS A 237 16.78 3.08 -20.70
C LYS A 237 15.40 2.51 -20.35
N LEU A 238 15.07 2.41 -19.06
CA LEU A 238 13.76 1.91 -18.62
C LEU A 238 12.64 2.90 -18.94
N LYS A 239 12.89 4.21 -18.81
CA LYS A 239 11.93 5.25 -19.18
C LYS A 239 11.64 5.21 -20.69
N ASP A 240 12.68 5.05 -21.50
CA ASP A 240 12.58 4.99 -22.96
C ASP A 240 11.83 3.71 -23.37
N GLU A 241 12.11 2.55 -22.76
CA GLU A 241 11.33 1.33 -22.96
C GLU A 241 9.86 1.52 -22.58
N LYS A 242 9.57 2.08 -21.40
CA LYS A 242 8.19 2.34 -20.94
C LYS A 242 7.44 3.30 -21.87
N THR A 243 8.14 4.25 -22.46
CA THR A 243 7.59 5.24 -23.41
C THR A 243 7.38 4.61 -24.78
N GLY A 244 8.34 3.82 -25.27
CA GLY A 244 8.27 3.09 -26.54
C GLY A 244 7.15 2.05 -26.61
N LEU A 245 6.65 1.56 -25.46
CA LEU A 245 5.44 0.74 -25.38
C LEU A 245 4.14 1.50 -25.70
N GLY A 246 4.18 2.84 -25.79
CA GLY A 246 3.01 3.67 -26.01
C GLY A 246 2.08 3.78 -24.79
N GLU A 247 0.99 4.51 -24.98
CA GLU A 247 -0.07 4.63 -23.98
C GLU A 247 -1.10 3.50 -24.12
N CYS A 248 -1.52 2.95 -22.97
CA CYS A 248 -2.59 1.96 -22.96
C CYS A 248 -3.93 2.65 -23.23
N LYS A 249 -4.75 2.08 -24.12
CA LYS A 249 -6.12 2.55 -24.34
C LYS A 249 -6.88 2.63 -23.01
N GLN A 250 -7.63 3.71 -22.83
CA GLN A 250 -8.56 3.85 -21.69
C GLN A 250 -9.63 2.75 -21.78
N VAL A 251 -10.14 2.33 -20.62
CA VAL A 251 -11.22 1.33 -20.55
C VAL A 251 -12.55 2.01 -20.32
N ASP A 252 -13.60 1.47 -20.93
CA ASP A 252 -14.97 1.96 -20.82
C ASP A 252 -15.96 0.85 -20.41
N GLN A 253 -17.25 1.21 -20.31
CA GLN A 253 -18.30 0.29 -19.90
C GLN A 253 -18.56 -0.83 -20.92
N LEU A 254 -18.27 -0.61 -22.21
CA LEU A 254 -18.41 -1.65 -23.24
C LEU A 254 -17.34 -2.73 -23.08
N ASP A 255 -16.14 -2.34 -22.61
CA ASP A 255 -15.05 -3.27 -22.33
C ASP A 255 -15.40 -4.32 -21.25
N MET A 256 -16.28 -3.96 -20.32
CA MET A 256 -16.77 -4.89 -19.30
C MET A 256 -17.68 -5.98 -19.86
N LYS A 257 -18.31 -5.75 -21.02
CA LYS A 257 -19.14 -6.76 -21.70
C LYS A 257 -18.29 -7.74 -22.51
N LYS A 258 -17.02 -7.41 -22.76
CA LYS A 258 -16.12 -8.30 -23.52
C LYS A 258 -15.66 -9.45 -22.61
N PRO A 259 -15.70 -10.70 -23.09
CA PRO A 259 -15.41 -11.86 -22.26
C PRO A 259 -13.97 -11.86 -21.74
N ILE A 260 -13.78 -12.46 -20.56
CA ILE A 260 -12.46 -12.70 -19.97
C ILE A 260 -11.62 -13.52 -20.96
N LYS A 261 -10.38 -13.08 -21.20
CA LYS A 261 -9.38 -13.83 -21.96
C LYS A 261 -8.89 -15.03 -21.16
N ARG A 262 -8.77 -16.18 -21.85
CA ARG A 262 -8.03 -17.32 -21.33
C ARG A 262 -6.54 -16.95 -21.18
N LYS A 263 -5.90 -17.53 -20.17
CA LYS A 263 -4.46 -17.42 -19.96
C LYS A 263 -3.70 -18.00 -21.15
N SER A 264 -2.71 -17.28 -21.64
CA SER A 264 -1.69 -17.77 -22.57
C SER A 264 -0.34 -17.93 -21.86
N LYS A 265 0.57 -18.71 -22.45
CA LYS A 265 1.96 -18.84 -21.96
C LYS A 265 2.63 -17.46 -21.76
N LYS A 266 2.40 -16.53 -22.69
CA LYS A 266 2.90 -15.15 -22.61
C LYS A 266 2.32 -14.39 -21.41
N SER A 267 1.00 -14.47 -21.19
CA SER A 267 0.35 -13.79 -20.07
C SER A 267 0.82 -14.33 -18.71
N ILE A 268 0.98 -15.66 -18.60
CA ILE A 268 1.48 -16.33 -17.40
C ILE A 268 2.91 -15.88 -17.09
N LYS A 269 3.79 -15.86 -18.10
CA LYS A 269 5.16 -15.39 -17.94
C LYS A 269 5.24 -13.95 -17.44
N LEU A 270 4.46 -13.04 -18.04
CA LEU A 270 4.42 -11.63 -17.63
C LEU A 270 3.86 -11.47 -16.21
N HIS A 271 2.84 -12.25 -15.83
CA HIS A 271 2.28 -12.17 -14.49
C HIS A 271 3.27 -12.70 -13.44
N LEU A 272 3.96 -13.80 -13.72
CA LEU A 272 5.03 -14.30 -12.86
C LEU A 272 6.15 -13.26 -12.68
N GLU A 273 6.61 -12.66 -13.78
CA GLU A 273 7.60 -11.58 -13.74
C GLU A 273 7.14 -10.39 -12.89
N TYR A 274 5.84 -10.04 -12.97
CA TYR A 274 5.26 -9.00 -12.12
C TYR A 274 5.31 -9.35 -10.63
N LEU A 275 5.00 -10.60 -10.26
CA LEU A 275 5.05 -11.10 -8.89
C LEU A 275 6.50 -11.19 -8.37
N GLU A 276 7.45 -11.68 -9.16
CA GLU A 276 8.87 -11.70 -8.79
C GLU A 276 9.43 -10.29 -8.54
N LEU A 277 9.03 -9.30 -9.34
CA LEU A 277 9.39 -7.91 -9.11
C LEU A 277 8.74 -7.37 -7.83
N MET A 278 7.54 -7.82 -7.49
CA MET A 278 6.87 -7.48 -6.22
C MET A 278 7.69 -7.96 -5.02
N GLU A 279 8.19 -9.20 -5.06
CA GLU A 279 9.04 -9.78 -4.01
C GLU A 279 10.36 -9.01 -3.86
N LYS A 280 11.03 -8.74 -4.99
CA LYS A 280 12.30 -7.99 -5.01
C LYS A 280 12.13 -6.56 -4.46
N LYS A 281 10.97 -5.95 -4.68
CA LYS A 281 10.65 -4.59 -4.19
C LYS A 281 10.36 -4.56 -2.70
N ALA A 282 9.80 -5.62 -2.12
CA ALA A 282 9.23 -5.62 -0.77
C ALA A 282 10.22 -5.09 0.30
N GLU A 283 11.38 -5.73 0.45
CA GLU A 283 12.34 -5.36 1.49
C GLU A 283 12.99 -4.01 1.21
N VAL A 284 13.27 -3.70 -0.05
CA VAL A 284 13.90 -2.44 -0.45
C VAL A 284 12.98 -1.25 -0.13
N ARG A 285 11.69 -1.40 -0.42
CA ARG A 285 10.67 -0.40 -0.12
C ARG A 285 10.51 -0.22 1.39
N LEU A 286 10.39 -1.33 2.11
CA LEU A 286 10.28 -1.35 3.57
C LEU A 286 11.44 -0.59 4.21
N LYS A 287 12.69 -0.96 3.87
CA LYS A 287 13.88 -0.32 4.44
C LYS A 287 13.94 1.18 4.14
N GLY A 288 13.61 1.57 2.90
CA GLY A 288 13.53 2.98 2.52
C GLY A 288 12.56 3.78 3.40
N LEU A 289 11.39 3.22 3.71
CA LEU A 289 10.41 3.87 4.58
C LEU A 289 10.90 4.02 6.02
N PHE A 290 11.52 2.98 6.58
CA PHE A 290 12.07 3.05 7.93
C PHE A 290 13.22 4.06 8.04
N PHE A 291 14.11 4.13 7.06
CA PHE A 291 15.14 5.17 7.04
C PHE A 291 14.55 6.58 6.93
N GLU A 292 13.46 6.76 6.17
CA GLU A 292 12.72 8.03 6.16
C GLU A 292 12.21 8.40 7.57
N PHE A 293 11.72 7.45 8.35
CA PHE A 293 11.30 7.70 9.74
C PHE A 293 12.47 8.07 10.66
N VAL A 294 13.64 7.45 10.50
CA VAL A 294 14.85 7.86 11.24
C VAL A 294 15.22 9.32 10.90
N LEU A 295 15.14 9.71 9.62
CA LEU A 295 15.38 11.10 9.22
C LEU A 295 14.32 12.06 9.79
N LYS A 296 13.05 11.67 9.84
CA LYS A 296 11.98 12.45 10.48
C LYS A 296 12.21 12.62 11.98
N ALA A 297 12.56 11.53 12.68
CA ALA A 297 12.84 11.54 14.11
C ALA A 297 14.01 12.47 14.46
N HIS A 298 15.08 12.42 13.67
CA HIS A 298 16.23 13.31 13.85
C HIS A 298 15.93 14.77 13.48
N CYS A 299 15.16 15.00 12.43
CA CYS A 299 14.71 16.34 12.05
C CYS A 299 13.88 16.98 13.18
N GLY A 300 13.08 16.18 13.90
CA GLY A 300 12.35 16.66 15.06
C GLY A 300 11.44 17.82 14.71
N THR A 301 11.53 18.92 15.47
CA THR A 301 10.85 20.19 15.19
C THR A 301 11.70 21.17 14.39
N ALA A 302 12.88 20.82 13.90
CA ALA A 302 13.62 21.68 12.98
C ALA A 302 12.93 21.76 11.61
N LYS A 303 13.14 22.85 10.89
CA LYS A 303 12.65 22.98 9.50
C LYS A 303 13.49 22.19 8.50
N GLU A 304 14.73 21.85 8.86
CA GLU A 304 15.70 21.23 7.96
C GLU A 304 16.82 20.50 8.70
N VAL A 305 17.26 19.39 8.11
CA VAL A 305 18.59 18.81 8.34
C VAL A 305 19.43 19.13 7.10
N ILE A 306 20.45 19.98 7.28
CA ILE A 306 21.17 20.64 6.19
C ILE A 306 21.68 19.61 5.17
N GLY A 307 21.29 19.80 3.91
CA GLY A 307 21.69 18.96 2.78
C GLY A 307 20.99 17.60 2.68
N LEU A 308 20.16 17.20 3.64
CA LEU A 308 19.52 15.88 3.67
C LEU A 308 17.99 15.94 3.52
N CYS A 309 17.30 16.77 4.31
CA CYS A 309 15.84 16.84 4.27
C CYS A 309 15.28 18.17 4.78
N LYS A 310 14.08 18.51 4.30
CA LYS A 310 13.30 19.69 4.70
C LYS A 310 11.92 19.27 5.17
N TRP A 311 11.46 19.87 6.25
CA TRP A 311 10.15 19.59 6.82
C TRP A 311 9.58 20.81 7.54
N ASP A 312 8.93 21.66 6.77
CA ASP A 312 8.35 22.91 7.25
C ASP A 312 6.85 22.74 7.51
N ARG A 313 6.47 22.68 8.80
CA ARG A 313 5.11 22.43 9.27
C ARG A 313 4.62 23.63 10.04
N SER A 314 3.46 24.15 9.65
CA SER A 314 2.84 25.31 10.28
C SER A 314 1.34 25.11 10.39
N MET A 315 0.69 25.90 11.24
CA MET A 315 -0.76 26.03 11.20
C MET A 315 -1.12 27.00 10.09
N VAL A 316 -2.10 26.64 9.28
CA VAL A 316 -2.71 27.53 8.29
C VAL A 316 -4.20 27.57 8.54
N THR A 317 -4.76 28.77 8.46
CA THR A 317 -6.20 28.98 8.52
C THR A 317 -6.80 28.52 7.20
N LYS A 318 -7.67 27.51 7.24
CA LYS A 318 -8.36 27.00 6.06
C LYS A 318 -9.86 27.16 6.25
N THR A 319 -10.46 27.93 5.36
CA THR A 319 -11.91 28.02 5.24
C THR A 319 -12.42 26.91 4.34
N SER A 320 -13.41 26.15 4.79
CA SER A 320 -14.02 25.08 4.02
C SER A 320 -15.51 24.94 4.33
N PHE A 321 -16.27 24.45 3.38
CA PHE A 321 -17.70 24.23 3.55
C PHE A 321 -17.99 23.02 4.45
N ASN A 322 -18.74 23.21 5.54
CA ASN A 322 -19.15 22.12 6.42
C ASN A 322 -20.36 21.37 5.84
N THR A 323 -20.05 20.37 5.01
CA THR A 323 -21.04 19.51 4.34
C THR A 323 -21.95 18.77 5.34
N SER A 324 -21.39 18.25 6.45
CA SER A 324 -22.17 17.48 7.43
C SER A 324 -23.23 18.33 8.12
N LYS A 325 -22.84 19.54 8.55
CA LYS A 325 -23.75 20.51 9.18
C LYS A 325 -24.82 21.00 8.21
N PHE A 326 -24.45 21.26 6.95
CA PHE A 326 -25.40 21.63 5.91
C PHE A 326 -26.42 20.51 5.66
N LYS A 327 -25.96 19.26 5.52
CA LYS A 327 -26.84 18.10 5.32
C LYS A 327 -27.84 17.92 6.47
N LYS A 328 -27.40 18.12 7.71
CA LYS A 328 -28.26 18.04 8.89
C LYS A 328 -29.31 19.16 8.94
N LYS A 329 -28.93 20.41 8.63
CA LYS A 329 -29.83 21.56 8.73
C LYS A 329 -30.75 21.75 7.52
N HIS A 330 -30.35 21.29 6.34
CA HIS A 330 -31.10 21.52 5.10
C HIS A 330 -31.29 20.25 4.25
N PRO A 331 -31.83 19.16 4.81
CA PRO A 331 -31.98 17.89 4.08
C PRO A 331 -32.83 18.03 2.80
N GLY A 332 -33.83 18.91 2.79
CA GLY A 332 -34.66 19.19 1.60
C GLY A 332 -33.91 19.92 0.49
N ILE A 333 -32.97 20.80 0.84
CA ILE A 333 -32.14 21.53 -0.15
C ILE A 333 -31.10 20.57 -0.74
N VAL A 334 -30.49 19.72 0.08
CA VAL A 334 -29.45 18.75 -0.35
C VAL A 334 -29.91 17.98 -1.59
N LYS A 335 -31.14 17.48 -1.61
CA LYS A 335 -31.69 16.71 -2.74
C LYS A 335 -31.57 17.43 -4.09
N LYS A 336 -31.71 18.76 -4.12
CA LYS A 336 -31.61 19.59 -5.34
C LYS A 336 -30.17 19.80 -5.83
N TYR A 337 -29.20 19.59 -4.95
CA TYR A 337 -27.77 19.82 -5.20
C TYR A 337 -26.96 18.53 -5.12
N LEU A 338 -27.58 17.36 -5.28
CA LEU A 338 -26.83 16.12 -5.43
C LEU A 338 -26.33 16.00 -6.88
N LYS A 339 -25.04 15.67 -7.04
CA LYS A 339 -24.46 15.23 -8.31
C LYS A 339 -23.99 13.79 -8.20
N LYS A 340 -24.14 13.06 -9.30
CA LYS A 340 -23.54 11.73 -9.46
C LYS A 340 -22.13 11.91 -10.03
N PRO A 341 -21.06 11.57 -9.29
CA PRO A 341 -19.73 11.57 -9.89
C PRO A 341 -19.65 10.54 -11.02
N ASN A 342 -18.77 10.75 -11.99
CA ASN A 342 -18.61 9.81 -13.10
C ASN A 342 -18.20 8.44 -12.56
N SER A 343 -18.85 7.38 -13.06
CA SER A 343 -18.42 6.02 -12.80
C SER A 343 -17.00 5.82 -13.31
N THR A 344 -16.21 5.03 -12.60
CA THR A 344 -14.82 4.75 -13.00
C THR A 344 -14.62 3.25 -13.23
N ILE A 345 -13.85 2.93 -14.25
CA ILE A 345 -13.42 1.55 -14.53
C ILE A 345 -11.91 1.52 -14.40
N THR A 346 -11.44 0.63 -13.54
CA THR A 346 -10.02 0.49 -13.25
C THR A 346 -9.56 -0.93 -13.51
N ARG A 347 -8.29 -1.09 -13.86
CA ARG A 347 -7.67 -2.41 -14.02
C ARG A 347 -7.05 -2.83 -12.69
N LYS A 348 -7.46 -3.97 -12.15
CA LYS A 348 -6.94 -4.56 -10.93
C LYS A 348 -6.06 -5.77 -11.27
N MET A 349 -4.80 -5.71 -10.86
CA MET A 349 -3.90 -6.86 -10.94
C MET A 349 -4.25 -7.90 -9.89
N VAL A 350 -4.18 -9.17 -10.26
CA VAL A 350 -4.20 -10.28 -9.31
C VAL A 350 -2.80 -10.39 -8.71
N LEU A 351 -2.70 -10.40 -7.37
CA LEU A 351 -1.43 -10.37 -6.65
C LEU A 351 -0.95 -11.76 -6.19
N TYR A 352 -1.51 -12.81 -6.79
CA TYR A 352 -1.27 -14.20 -6.44
C TYR A 352 -1.40 -15.10 -7.67
N ARG A 353 -0.81 -16.28 -7.62
CA ARG A 353 -0.67 -17.24 -8.71
C ARG A 353 -1.86 -18.20 -8.78
N LYS A 354 -2.77 -17.99 -9.75
CA LYS A 354 -3.90 -18.92 -10.07
C LYS A 354 -3.58 -19.88 -11.24
N TYR A 355 -2.36 -20.38 -11.31
CA TYR A 355 -1.94 -21.34 -12.34
C TYR A 355 -0.83 -22.26 -11.84
N PRO A 356 -0.72 -23.50 -12.37
CA PRO A 356 0.26 -24.49 -11.93
C PRO A 356 1.70 -24.00 -12.01
N TRP A 357 2.57 -24.67 -11.23
CA TRP A 357 4.00 -24.38 -11.08
C TRP A 357 4.79 -24.56 -12.37
#